data_AF-A0A6J3HQ83-F1
#
_entry.id   AF-A0A6J3HQ83-F1
#
_cell.length_a   1.000
_cell.length_b   1.000
_cell.length_c   1.000
_cell.angle_alpha   90.00
_cell.angle_beta   90.00
_cell.angle_gamma   90.00
#
_symmetry.space_group_name_H-M   'P 1'
#
loop_
_entity.id
_entity.type
_entity.pdbx_description
1 polymer ?
#
loop_
_entity_poly.entity_id
_entity_poly.type
_entity_poly.pdbx_seq_one_letter_code
_entity_poly.pdbx_strand_id
1 'polypeptide(L)'
;MAGSVGLALCGQTLVVRGGSRFLATSTASRTVARRCTALTFTASEEKVLVADKSGDVYSFSVLEPHGCGQLELGHLSMLLDVAVSPDDRFILTADRDEKIRVSWAAAPHSIESFCLGHTEFVSRISVVPTEPGLLLSSSGDGTLRLWEYRSGRQLHCCHLASLQEPADPQAPQRLAASRIAFWCQENCVALLCDGTPVVYIFRLDAGRQQLVYRQQLAFQHQVWDVAFEETQGLWVLQDCREAPLVLCRPVGGQWQSVLESAVLKKVSGVLHGNWAMMEGSAGGDASFSSLYKATFDNMTSYLRKKEERLQQQLEKKRRRSPPPGPNGQAKKMRPGETALSC
;
A
#
# COMPACT_ATOMS: atom_id res chain seq x y z
N MET A 1 -3.50 4.29 28.48
CA MET A 1 -2.24 3.64 28.08
C MET A 1 -2.28 3.42 26.57
N ALA A 2 -2.20 4.50 25.79
CA ALA A 2 -2.29 4.42 24.33
C ALA A 2 -1.11 5.17 23.72
N GLY A 3 0.10 4.84 24.18
CA GLY A 3 1.31 5.35 23.56
C GLY A 3 1.40 4.74 22.17
N SER A 4 1.40 5.59 21.15
CA SER A 4 1.72 5.22 19.78
C SER A 4 3.10 4.55 19.75
N VAL A 5 3.12 3.22 19.66
CA VAL A 5 4.33 2.42 19.48
C VAL A 5 4.74 2.57 18.02
N GLY A 6 5.58 3.56 17.75
CA GLY A 6 6.21 3.75 16.44
C GLY A 6 7.30 2.70 16.24
N LEU A 7 6.98 1.67 15.45
CA LEU A 7 7.93 0.69 14.94
C LEU A 7 8.54 1.23 13.65
N ALA A 8 9.86 1.37 13.62
CA ALA A 8 10.60 1.64 12.39
C ALA A 8 11.58 0.50 12.15
N LEU A 9 11.43 -0.17 11.00
CA LEU A 9 12.34 -1.20 10.53
C LEU A 9 13.51 -0.50 9.81
N CYS A 10 14.70 -0.48 10.41
CA CYS A 10 15.92 -0.03 9.73
C CYS A 10 16.86 -1.24 9.54
N GLY A 11 16.81 -1.85 8.36
CA GLY A 11 17.66 -3.00 8.03
C GLY A 11 17.42 -4.22 8.93
N GLN A 12 18.48 -4.75 9.54
CA GLN A 12 18.46 -5.93 10.44
C GLN A 12 18.23 -5.61 11.92
N THR A 13 18.04 -4.33 12.29
CA THR A 13 17.95 -3.93 13.70
C THR A 13 16.56 -3.41 14.03
N LEU A 14 15.91 -4.07 15.00
CA LEU A 14 14.61 -3.73 15.54
C LEU A 14 14.80 -2.77 16.74
N VAL A 15 14.28 -1.54 16.64
CA VAL A 15 14.18 -0.64 17.79
C VAL A 15 12.73 -0.63 18.27
N VAL A 16 12.53 -1.09 19.50
CA VAL A 16 11.22 -1.17 20.19
C VAL A 16 11.04 0.06 21.08
N ARG A 17 9.85 0.67 21.05
CA ARG A 17 9.49 1.81 21.91
C ARG A 17 8.30 1.48 22.82
N GLY A 18 8.56 1.33 24.12
CA GLY A 18 7.56 1.40 25.19
C GLY A 18 7.52 2.80 25.84
N GLY A 19 6.39 3.18 26.42
CA GLY A 19 6.04 4.56 26.80
C GLY A 19 6.90 5.32 27.83
N SER A 20 6.63 6.63 27.86
CA SER A 20 7.01 7.74 28.78
C SER A 20 8.44 7.97 29.28
N ARG A 21 9.37 7.01 29.20
CA ARG A 21 10.79 7.27 29.54
C ARG A 21 11.71 6.63 28.53
N PHE A 22 12.47 7.49 27.84
CA PHE A 22 13.48 7.16 26.84
C PHE A 22 14.62 6.31 27.41
N LEU A 23 14.42 5.00 27.59
CA LEU A 23 15.50 4.03 27.74
C LEU A 23 15.03 2.71 27.14
N ALA A 24 15.47 2.40 25.91
CA ALA A 24 15.46 1.03 25.43
C ALA A 24 16.45 0.25 26.31
N THR A 25 15.94 -0.60 27.21
CA THR A 25 16.76 -1.33 28.19
C THR A 25 17.27 -2.67 27.66
N SER A 26 16.73 -3.16 26.54
CA SER A 26 17.10 -4.44 25.95
C SER A 26 16.89 -4.44 24.44
N THR A 27 17.85 -4.98 23.70
CA THR A 27 17.77 -5.22 22.26
C THR A 27 17.84 -6.72 22.01
N ALA A 28 16.96 -7.23 21.14
CA ALA A 28 16.92 -8.64 20.75
C ALA A 28 16.86 -8.76 19.23
N SER A 29 17.62 -9.71 18.68
CA SER A 29 17.57 -10.05 17.26
C SER A 29 16.90 -11.41 17.09
N ARG A 30 15.97 -11.49 16.16
CA ARG A 30 15.20 -12.71 15.86
C ARG A 30 15.23 -12.98 14.37
N THR A 31 15.50 -14.22 14.01
CA THR A 31 15.50 -14.65 12.61
C THR A 31 14.08 -14.99 12.17
N VAL A 32 13.66 -14.45 11.03
CA VAL A 32 12.39 -14.75 10.38
C VAL A 32 12.70 -15.43 9.05
N ALA A 33 11.92 -16.45 8.67
CA ALA A 33 12.19 -17.25 7.47
C ALA A 33 12.09 -16.44 6.17
N ARG A 34 11.17 -15.47 6.13
CA ARG A 34 10.94 -14.57 5.00
C ARG A 34 11.01 -13.11 5.45
N ARG A 35 11.09 -12.21 4.48
CA ARG A 35 11.09 -10.77 4.71
C ARG A 35 9.82 -10.38 5.49
N CYS A 36 10.01 -9.75 6.64
CA CYS A 36 8.97 -9.08 7.40
C CYS A 36 8.34 -7.96 6.57
N THR A 37 7.02 -7.91 6.52
CA THR A 37 6.25 -6.84 5.86
C THR A 37 5.63 -5.89 6.88
N ALA A 38 5.20 -6.42 8.02
CA ALA A 38 4.68 -5.65 9.14
C ALA A 38 4.92 -6.39 10.46
N LEU A 39 4.95 -5.64 11.55
CA LEU A 39 5.03 -6.21 12.89
C LEU A 39 4.25 -5.33 13.87
N THR A 40 3.75 -5.93 14.94
CA THR A 40 3.00 -5.23 15.99
C THR A 40 3.14 -5.96 17.32
N PHE A 41 3.03 -5.24 18.43
CA PHE A 41 2.90 -5.86 19.75
C PHE A 41 1.44 -6.25 19.98
N THR A 42 1.23 -7.28 20.79
CA THR A 42 -0.07 -7.48 21.45
C THR A 42 -0.32 -6.33 22.42
N ALA A 43 -1.59 -6.00 22.69
CA ALA A 43 -1.98 -4.96 23.64
C ALA A 43 -1.48 -5.27 25.07
N SER A 44 -1.37 -6.55 25.41
CA SER A 44 -0.72 -7.08 26.63
C SER A 44 0.80 -6.93 26.65
N GLU A 45 1.44 -6.58 25.53
CA GLU A 45 2.91 -6.51 25.36
C GLU A 45 3.64 -7.84 25.61
N GLU A 46 2.93 -8.97 25.67
CA GLU A 46 3.52 -10.30 25.88
C GLU A 46 4.16 -10.89 24.63
N LYS A 47 3.61 -10.56 23.45
CA LYS A 47 4.07 -11.10 22.17
C LYS A 47 4.29 -9.99 21.14
N VAL A 48 5.22 -10.24 20.22
CA VAL A 48 5.34 -9.52 18.94
C VAL A 48 4.78 -10.42 17.85
N LEU A 49 3.80 -9.91 17.11
CA LEU A 49 3.34 -10.52 15.87
C LEU A 49 4.15 -9.97 14.70
N VAL A 50 4.55 -10.86 13.80
CA VAL A 50 5.35 -10.55 12.62
C VAL A 50 4.66 -11.16 11.41
N ALA A 51 4.15 -10.31 10.53
CA ALA A 51 3.64 -10.71 9.23
C ALA A 51 4.78 -10.72 8.20
N ASP A 52 4.77 -11.72 7.32
CA ASP A 52 5.79 -11.88 6.31
C ASP A 52 5.28 -11.86 4.87
N LYS A 53 6.24 -11.80 3.94
CA LYS A 53 5.96 -11.73 2.52
C LYS A 53 5.28 -13.00 1.96
N SER A 54 5.42 -14.17 2.60
CA SER A 54 4.75 -15.40 2.14
C SER A 54 3.25 -15.42 2.44
N GLY A 55 2.81 -14.58 3.39
CA GLY A 55 1.43 -14.59 3.86
C GLY A 55 1.27 -15.10 5.29
N ASP A 56 2.36 -15.39 6.00
CA ASP A 56 2.32 -15.98 7.33
C ASP A 56 2.42 -14.92 8.43
N VAL A 57 1.80 -15.18 9.57
CA VAL A 57 1.98 -14.42 10.81
C VAL A 57 2.60 -15.31 11.86
N TYR A 58 3.76 -14.90 12.38
CA TYR A 58 4.45 -15.54 13.48
C TYR A 58 4.30 -14.72 14.76
N SER A 59 4.25 -15.37 15.91
CA SER A 59 4.36 -14.73 17.21
C SER A 59 5.69 -15.05 17.89
N PHE A 60 6.21 -14.08 18.63
CA PHE A 60 7.44 -14.18 19.39
C PHE A 60 7.22 -13.63 20.80
N SER A 61 7.54 -14.41 21.83
CA SER A 61 7.44 -13.99 23.24
C SER A 61 8.41 -12.84 23.52
N VAL A 62 7.90 -11.72 24.04
CA VAL A 62 8.71 -10.56 24.44
C VAL A 62 9.63 -10.90 25.61
N LEU A 63 9.16 -11.73 26.54
CA LEU A 63 9.90 -12.17 27.72
C LEU A 63 11.01 -13.17 27.39
N GLU A 64 10.87 -13.90 26.27
CA GLU A 64 11.84 -14.91 25.81
C GLU A 64 12.46 -14.49 24.47
N PRO A 65 13.45 -13.57 24.47
CA PRO A 65 14.00 -12.98 23.25
C PRO A 65 14.66 -13.98 22.30
N HIS A 66 15.15 -15.10 22.83
CA HIS A 66 15.82 -16.16 22.08
C HIS A 66 14.88 -17.29 21.65
N GLY A 67 13.58 -17.20 22.01
CA GLY A 67 12.58 -18.18 21.61
C GLY A 67 12.33 -18.18 20.10
N CYS A 68 12.05 -19.36 19.55
CA CYS A 68 11.65 -19.51 18.15
C CYS A 68 10.24 -18.94 17.92
N GLY A 69 9.99 -18.44 16.72
CA GLY A 69 8.67 -17.95 16.33
C GLY A 69 7.65 -19.08 16.20
N GLN A 70 6.42 -18.85 16.65
CA GLN A 70 5.30 -19.76 16.48
C GLN A 70 4.41 -19.27 15.34
N LEU A 71 4.08 -20.15 14.39
CA LEU A 71 3.13 -19.82 13.33
C LEU A 71 1.71 -19.71 13.92
N GLU A 72 1.09 -18.54 13.82
CA GLU A 72 -0.26 -18.29 14.32
C GLU A 72 -1.30 -18.54 13.22
N LEU A 73 -1.07 -17.99 12.02
CA LEU A 73 -1.96 -18.13 10.86
C LEU A 73 -1.23 -17.87 9.55
N GLY A 74 -1.85 -18.24 8.43
CA GLY A 74 -1.32 -18.01 7.09
C GLY A 74 -2.39 -17.62 6.07
N HIS A 75 -1.98 -16.82 5.10
CA HIS A 75 -2.71 -16.43 3.89
C HIS A 75 -2.02 -17.02 2.65
N LEU A 76 -2.78 -17.22 1.58
CA LEU A 76 -2.19 -17.59 0.28
C LEU A 76 -1.55 -16.41 -0.44
N SER A 77 -1.95 -15.19 -0.07
CA SER A 77 -1.44 -13.94 -0.63
C SER A 77 -0.45 -13.30 0.32
N MET A 78 0.38 -12.41 -0.22
CA MET A 78 1.32 -11.62 0.57
C MET A 78 0.57 -10.76 1.60
N LEU A 79 0.96 -10.88 2.87
CA LEU A 79 0.50 -9.95 3.90
C LEU A 79 1.27 -8.64 3.79
N LEU A 80 0.53 -7.54 3.86
CA LEU A 80 1.05 -6.18 3.79
C LEU A 80 1.00 -5.46 5.13
N ASP A 81 0.07 -5.86 5.99
CA ASP A 81 -0.04 -5.31 7.34
C ASP A 81 -0.73 -6.28 8.33
N VAL A 82 -0.45 -6.07 9.62
CA VAL A 82 -1.04 -6.81 10.73
C VAL A 82 -1.32 -5.86 11.91
N ALA A 83 -2.50 -6.03 12.52
CA ALA A 83 -2.91 -5.29 13.70
C ALA A 83 -3.54 -6.23 14.73
N VAL A 84 -3.61 -5.78 15.98
CA VAL A 84 -4.24 -6.51 17.08
C VAL A 84 -5.32 -5.63 17.70
N SER A 85 -6.45 -6.21 18.09
CA SER A 85 -7.48 -5.46 18.80
C SER A 85 -6.99 -5.02 20.19
N PRO A 86 -7.52 -3.92 20.77
CA PRO A 86 -7.07 -3.40 22.07
C PRO A 86 -7.26 -4.36 23.24
N ASP A 87 -8.05 -5.41 23.05
CA ASP A 87 -8.36 -6.47 24.02
C ASP A 87 -7.67 -7.81 23.71
N ASP A 88 -6.72 -7.83 22.76
CA ASP A 88 -5.98 -9.02 22.30
C ASP A 88 -6.86 -10.19 21.79
N ARG A 89 -8.16 -9.97 21.57
CA ARG A 89 -9.05 -11.04 21.11
C ARG A 89 -8.96 -11.32 19.62
N PHE A 90 -8.53 -10.36 18.82
CA PHE A 90 -8.50 -10.46 17.37
C PHE A 90 -7.14 -10.10 16.78
N ILE A 91 -6.70 -10.92 15.83
CA ILE A 91 -5.61 -10.62 14.90
C ILE A 91 -6.25 -10.19 13.59
N LEU A 92 -5.91 -8.99 13.13
CA LEU A 92 -6.38 -8.42 11.88
C LEU A 92 -5.23 -8.41 10.87
N THR A 93 -5.47 -8.92 9.68
CA THR A 93 -4.46 -8.99 8.62
C THR A 93 -4.97 -8.37 7.34
N ALA A 94 -4.09 -7.68 6.62
CA ALA A 94 -4.36 -7.06 5.33
C ALA A 94 -3.43 -7.63 4.26
N ASP A 95 -3.98 -8.00 3.11
CA ASP A 95 -3.24 -8.70 2.07
C ASP A 95 -3.27 -8.00 0.69
N ARG A 96 -2.44 -8.52 -0.21
CA ARG A 96 -2.32 -8.04 -1.60
C ARG A 96 -3.58 -8.31 -2.44
N ASP A 97 -4.40 -9.28 -2.06
CA ASP A 97 -5.63 -9.66 -2.77
C ASP A 97 -6.88 -9.00 -2.20
N GLU A 98 -6.73 -7.75 -1.73
CA GLU A 98 -7.81 -6.83 -1.34
C GLU A 98 -8.50 -7.17 -0.02
N LYS A 99 -8.06 -8.22 0.69
CA LYS A 99 -8.78 -8.71 1.87
C LYS A 99 -8.21 -8.13 3.15
N ILE A 100 -9.13 -7.81 4.05
CA ILE A 100 -8.86 -7.64 5.48
C ILE A 100 -9.56 -8.80 6.19
N ARG A 101 -8.80 -9.64 6.88
CA ARG A 101 -9.32 -10.79 7.63
C ARG A 101 -9.25 -10.51 9.12
N VAL A 102 -10.32 -10.82 9.84
CA VAL A 102 -10.39 -10.71 11.31
C VAL A 102 -10.46 -12.12 11.88
N SER A 103 -9.43 -12.54 12.61
CA SER A 103 -9.31 -13.89 13.18
C SER A 103 -9.28 -13.83 14.70
N TRP A 104 -9.84 -14.83 15.36
CA TRP A 104 -9.73 -14.96 16.81
C TRP A 104 -8.29 -15.27 17.22
N ALA A 105 -7.69 -14.48 18.11
CA ALA A 105 -6.29 -14.69 18.52
C ALA A 105 -6.07 -16.03 19.23
N ALA A 106 -7.02 -16.47 20.07
CA ALA A 106 -6.95 -17.75 20.77
C ALA A 106 -7.19 -18.97 19.85
N ALA A 107 -7.79 -18.75 18.68
CA ALA A 107 -8.09 -19.79 17.71
C ALA A 107 -8.00 -19.20 16.29
N PRO A 108 -6.80 -18.92 15.75
CA PRO A 108 -6.64 -18.15 14.51
C PRO A 108 -7.23 -18.78 13.25
N HIS A 109 -7.57 -20.08 13.30
CA HIS A 109 -8.31 -20.78 12.25
C HIS A 109 -9.81 -20.40 12.23
N SER A 110 -10.34 -19.87 13.34
CA SER A 110 -11.70 -19.34 13.43
C SER A 110 -11.70 -17.88 12.98
N ILE A 111 -12.30 -17.63 11.83
CA ILE A 111 -12.40 -16.31 11.21
C ILE A 111 -13.71 -15.68 11.66
N GLU A 112 -13.64 -14.50 12.29
CA GLU A 112 -14.81 -13.75 12.72
C GLU A 112 -15.51 -13.09 11.52
N SER A 113 -14.73 -12.43 10.67
CA SER A 113 -15.25 -11.65 9.55
C SER A 113 -14.19 -11.35 8.49
N PHE A 114 -14.66 -10.80 7.38
CA PHE A 114 -13.84 -10.12 6.39
C PHE A 114 -14.38 -8.72 6.15
N CYS A 115 -13.50 -7.71 6.09
CA CYS A 115 -13.88 -6.39 5.62
C CYS A 115 -13.65 -6.31 4.11
N LEU A 116 -14.73 -6.46 3.33
CA LEU A 116 -14.68 -6.56 1.87
C LEU A 116 -15.15 -5.25 1.22
N GLY A 117 -14.39 -4.74 0.24
CA GLY A 117 -14.78 -3.56 -0.52
C GLY A 117 -13.64 -2.84 -1.25
N HIS A 118 -12.40 -3.05 -0.84
CA HIS A 118 -11.23 -2.61 -1.60
C HIS A 118 -11.14 -3.36 -2.94
N THR A 119 -10.59 -2.70 -3.96
CA THR A 119 -10.44 -3.26 -5.33
C THR A 119 -8.98 -3.42 -5.77
N GLU A 120 -8.03 -2.99 -4.93
CA GLU A 120 -6.61 -3.28 -5.05
C GLU A 120 -6.06 -3.66 -3.66
N PHE A 121 -4.79 -4.03 -3.58
CA PHE A 121 -4.10 -4.42 -2.34
C PHE A 121 -4.37 -3.47 -1.16
N VAL A 122 -4.50 -4.01 0.05
CA VAL A 122 -4.69 -3.22 1.28
C VAL A 122 -3.32 -2.96 1.90
N SER A 123 -2.84 -1.73 1.83
CA SER A 123 -1.47 -1.37 2.19
C SER A 123 -1.25 -1.19 3.68
N ARG A 124 -2.25 -0.65 4.39
CA ARG A 124 -2.20 -0.41 5.84
C ARG A 124 -3.55 -0.64 6.48
N ILE A 125 -3.51 -1.10 7.73
CA ILE A 125 -4.66 -1.15 8.64
C ILE A 125 -4.28 -0.55 9.99
N SER A 126 -5.25 0.06 10.67
CA SER A 126 -5.02 0.64 12.00
C SER A 126 -6.30 0.57 12.82
N VAL A 127 -6.26 -0.17 13.94
CA VAL A 127 -7.38 -0.22 14.88
C VAL A 127 -7.46 1.13 15.58
N VAL A 128 -8.67 1.69 15.67
CA VAL A 128 -8.89 3.00 16.29
C VAL A 128 -8.74 2.86 17.81
N PRO A 129 -7.74 3.48 18.45
CA PRO A 129 -7.48 3.29 19.88
C PRO A 129 -8.60 3.81 20.78
N THR A 130 -9.34 4.83 20.33
CA THR A 130 -10.42 5.47 21.09
C THR A 130 -11.77 4.80 20.92
N GLU A 131 -11.96 3.96 19.90
CA GLU A 131 -13.25 3.35 19.55
C GLU A 131 -13.05 1.84 19.31
N PRO A 132 -13.16 1.01 20.37
CA PRO A 132 -13.01 -0.44 20.25
C PRO A 132 -14.02 -1.02 19.26
N GLY A 133 -13.55 -1.67 18.20
CA GLY A 133 -14.41 -2.20 17.14
C GLY A 133 -14.29 -1.47 15.80
N LEU A 134 -13.65 -0.29 15.77
CA LEU A 134 -13.38 0.44 14.53
C LEU A 134 -11.99 0.17 13.96
N LEU A 135 -11.92 0.07 12.64
CA LEU A 135 -10.70 -0.14 11.87
C LEU A 135 -10.60 0.89 10.75
N LEU A 136 -9.43 1.48 10.58
CA LEU A 136 -9.05 2.22 9.38
C LEU A 136 -8.28 1.31 8.44
N SER A 137 -8.51 1.44 7.14
CA SER A 137 -7.68 0.79 6.12
C SER A 137 -7.42 1.70 4.94
N SER A 138 -6.26 1.53 4.31
CA SER A 138 -5.91 2.18 3.07
C SER A 138 -5.49 1.17 2.01
N SER A 139 -5.69 1.51 0.74
CA SER A 139 -5.41 0.61 -0.37
C SER A 139 -4.80 1.33 -1.57
N GLY A 140 -4.18 0.53 -2.45
CA GLY A 140 -3.77 0.97 -3.78
C GLY A 140 -4.92 1.42 -4.68
N ASP A 141 -6.18 1.19 -4.27
CA ASP A 141 -7.39 1.67 -4.96
C ASP A 141 -7.66 3.18 -4.75
N GLY A 142 -6.80 3.87 -3.99
CA GLY A 142 -6.93 5.29 -3.73
C GLY A 142 -8.00 5.63 -2.69
N THR A 143 -8.36 4.69 -1.82
CA THR A 143 -9.35 4.91 -0.76
C THR A 143 -8.79 4.76 0.65
N LEU A 144 -9.30 5.59 1.56
CA LEU A 144 -9.23 5.42 3.00
C LEU A 144 -10.62 5.02 3.49
N ARG A 145 -10.72 3.88 4.18
CA ARG A 145 -12.01 3.32 4.61
C ARG A 145 -12.05 3.15 6.12
N LEU A 146 -13.27 3.28 6.66
CA LEU A 146 -13.60 3.03 8.06
C LEU A 146 -14.55 1.83 8.13
N TRP A 147 -14.27 0.91 9.04
CA TRP A 147 -15.01 -0.34 9.20
C TRP A 147 -15.42 -0.55 10.64
N GLU A 148 -16.56 -1.22 10.82
CA GLU A 148 -16.82 -2.01 12.02
C GLU A 148 -16.24 -3.40 11.77
N TYR A 149 -15.04 -3.68 12.28
CA TYR A 149 -14.29 -4.83 11.80
C TYR A 149 -14.89 -6.16 12.23
N ARG A 150 -15.59 -6.24 13.37
CA ARG A 150 -16.19 -7.49 13.85
C ARG A 150 -17.35 -7.97 12.99
N SER A 151 -18.14 -7.03 12.44
CA SER A 151 -19.21 -7.36 11.49
C SER A 151 -18.73 -7.40 10.04
N GLY A 152 -17.55 -6.85 9.76
CA GLY A 152 -17.02 -6.66 8.40
C GLY A 152 -17.71 -5.52 7.63
N ARG A 153 -18.55 -4.72 8.31
CA ARG A 153 -19.34 -3.67 7.68
C ARG A 153 -18.48 -2.45 7.40
N GLN A 154 -18.54 -1.98 6.15
CA GLN A 154 -18.00 -0.66 5.79
C GLN A 154 -18.91 0.44 6.34
N LEU A 155 -18.32 1.37 7.09
CA LEU A 155 -19.03 2.53 7.65
C LEU A 155 -18.82 3.76 6.77
N HIS A 156 -17.61 3.96 6.27
CA HIS A 156 -17.27 5.11 5.44
C HIS A 156 -16.16 4.80 4.43
N CYS A 157 -16.16 5.51 3.30
CA CYS A 157 -15.14 5.39 2.25
C CYS A 157 -14.82 6.77 1.69
N CYS A 158 -13.57 7.20 1.84
CA CYS A 158 -13.04 8.44 1.30
C CYS A 158 -12.18 8.14 0.07
N HIS A 159 -12.53 8.69 -1.08
CA HIS A 159 -11.70 8.64 -2.28
C HIS A 159 -10.66 9.77 -2.23
N LEU A 160 -9.38 9.44 -2.27
CA LEU A 160 -8.32 10.44 -2.15
C LEU A 160 -8.22 11.33 -3.39
N ALA A 161 -8.58 10.80 -4.55
CA ALA A 161 -8.63 11.57 -5.80
C ALA A 161 -9.59 12.76 -5.74
N SER A 162 -10.66 12.69 -4.95
CA SER A 162 -11.60 13.82 -4.81
C SER A 162 -11.10 14.92 -3.88
N LEU A 163 -9.99 14.70 -3.17
CA LEU A 163 -9.37 15.68 -2.26
C LEU A 163 -8.29 16.51 -2.95
N GLN A 164 -7.84 16.08 -4.13
CA GLN A 164 -6.85 16.79 -4.92
C GLN A 164 -7.52 17.85 -5.77
N GLU A 165 -6.89 19.02 -5.89
CA GLU A 165 -7.20 19.92 -7.00
C GLU A 165 -6.80 19.24 -8.32
N PRO A 166 -7.53 19.47 -9.42
CA PRO A 166 -7.26 18.81 -10.68
C PRO A 166 -5.87 19.18 -11.21
N ALA A 167 -4.88 18.33 -10.93
CA ALA A 167 -3.64 18.27 -11.70
C ALA A 167 -3.89 17.44 -12.98
N ASP A 168 -3.08 17.72 -14.01
CA ASP A 168 -3.16 17.18 -15.38
C ASP A 168 -4.09 15.95 -15.56
N PRO A 169 -5.23 16.09 -16.26
CA PRO A 169 -6.18 15.00 -16.51
C PRO A 169 -5.57 13.75 -17.18
N GLN A 170 -4.35 13.85 -17.72
CA GLN A 170 -3.68 12.76 -18.44
C GLN A 170 -2.81 11.85 -17.56
N ALA A 171 -2.52 12.19 -16.31
CA ALA A 171 -1.72 11.33 -15.43
C ALA A 171 -2.61 10.52 -14.47
N PRO A 172 -2.72 9.19 -14.63
CA PRO A 172 -3.36 8.34 -13.62
C PRO A 172 -2.44 8.30 -12.38
N GLN A 173 -2.62 9.23 -11.46
CA GLN A 173 -1.86 9.23 -10.22
C GLN A 173 -2.45 8.21 -9.25
N ARG A 174 -1.83 7.04 -9.20
CA ARG A 174 -2.19 5.99 -8.26
C ARG A 174 -1.73 6.38 -6.86
N LEU A 175 -2.67 6.82 -6.02
CA LEU A 175 -2.41 7.19 -4.64
C LEU A 175 -2.57 5.96 -3.74
N ALA A 176 -1.49 5.24 -3.50
CA ALA A 176 -1.48 4.20 -2.47
C ALA A 176 -1.00 4.80 -1.15
N ALA A 177 -1.81 4.71 -0.09
CA ALA A 177 -1.36 5.21 1.20
C ALA A 177 -0.23 4.33 1.75
N SER A 178 0.87 4.94 2.16
CA SER A 178 2.03 4.27 2.76
C SER A 178 1.98 4.25 4.29
N ARG A 179 1.25 5.20 4.90
CA ARG A 179 1.13 5.31 6.35
C ARG A 179 -0.23 5.84 6.80
N ILE A 180 -0.75 5.25 7.87
CA ILE A 180 -1.85 5.77 8.69
C ILE A 180 -1.29 6.01 10.09
N ALA A 181 -1.39 7.23 10.60
CA ALA A 181 -1.08 7.57 11.98
C ALA A 181 -2.33 8.14 12.67
N PHE A 182 -2.53 7.80 13.94
CA PHE A 182 -3.69 8.22 14.73
C PHE A 182 -3.25 9.01 15.96
N TRP A 183 -3.99 10.07 16.30
CA TRP A 183 -3.80 10.88 17.49
C TRP A 183 -5.09 10.96 18.31
N CYS A 184 -5.03 10.42 19.53
CA CYS A 184 -6.20 10.22 20.40
C CYS A 184 -6.86 11.51 20.88
N GLN A 185 -6.13 12.60 21.08
CA GLN A 185 -6.68 13.82 21.69
C GLN A 185 -7.80 14.46 20.86
N GLU A 186 -7.71 14.40 19.54
CA GLU A 186 -8.70 14.99 18.64
C GLU A 186 -9.35 13.97 17.68
N ASN A 187 -9.13 12.67 17.91
CA ASN A 187 -9.45 11.61 16.96
C ASN A 187 -8.90 11.94 15.56
N CYS A 188 -7.67 12.45 15.50
CA CYS A 188 -7.05 12.94 14.28
C CYS A 188 -6.33 11.79 13.58
N VAL A 189 -6.48 11.72 12.26
CA VAL A 189 -5.85 10.73 11.40
C VAL A 189 -4.95 11.47 10.41
N ALA A 190 -3.68 11.12 10.37
CA ALA A 190 -2.76 11.55 9.33
C ALA A 190 -2.55 10.40 8.35
N LEU A 191 -2.72 10.69 7.06
CA LEU A 191 -2.56 9.75 5.96
C LEU A 191 -1.45 10.25 5.04
N LEU A 192 -0.43 9.43 4.84
CA LEU A 192 0.64 9.68 3.87
C LEU A 192 0.45 8.76 2.66
N CYS A 193 0.56 9.33 1.46
CA CYS A 193 0.59 8.59 0.21
C CYS A 193 2.02 8.39 -0.29
N ASP A 194 2.28 7.21 -0.83
CA ASP A 194 3.58 6.80 -1.36
C ASP A 194 4.08 7.77 -2.43
N GLY A 195 5.35 8.19 -2.31
CA GLY A 195 6.00 9.11 -3.25
C GLY A 195 5.41 10.52 -3.31
N THR A 196 4.52 10.90 -2.39
CA THR A 196 3.92 12.25 -2.36
C THR A 196 4.57 13.14 -1.29
N PRO A 197 4.74 14.46 -1.56
CA PRO A 197 5.16 15.42 -0.54
C PRO A 197 3.96 15.95 0.27
N VAL A 198 2.92 15.14 0.43
CA VAL A 198 1.61 15.56 0.95
C VAL A 198 1.13 14.62 2.05
N VAL A 199 0.66 15.21 3.15
CA VAL A 199 -0.01 14.49 4.23
C VAL A 199 -1.43 14.99 4.37
N TYR A 200 -2.40 14.08 4.30
CA TYR A 200 -3.81 14.39 4.47
C TYR A 200 -4.21 14.23 5.92
N ILE A 201 -4.93 15.22 6.45
CA ILE A 201 -5.44 15.22 7.82
C ILE A 201 -6.95 15.04 7.79
N PHE A 202 -7.41 14.02 8.52
CA PHE A 202 -8.81 13.73 8.77
C PHE A 202 -9.10 13.78 10.26
N ARG A 203 -10.36 13.98 10.60
CA ARG A 203 -10.90 13.78 11.94
C ARG A 203 -11.90 12.64 11.88
N LEU A 204 -11.75 11.65 12.76
CA LEU A 204 -12.77 10.63 12.97
C LEU A 204 -13.89 11.20 13.85
N ASP A 205 -15.07 11.32 13.25
CA ASP A 205 -16.32 11.59 13.96
C ASP A 205 -16.92 10.25 14.37
N ALA A 206 -16.62 9.82 15.60
CA ALA A 206 -17.09 8.55 16.14
C ALA A 206 -18.62 8.46 16.22
N GLY A 207 -19.28 9.56 16.58
CA GLY A 207 -20.75 9.61 16.70
C GLY A 207 -21.47 9.41 15.38
N ARG A 208 -20.87 9.88 14.27
CA ARG A 208 -21.39 9.66 12.92
C ARG A 208 -20.71 8.51 12.17
N GLN A 209 -19.73 7.86 12.78
CA GLN A 209 -18.93 6.79 12.18
C GLN A 209 -18.38 7.18 10.80
N GLN A 210 -17.77 8.35 10.70
CA GLN A 210 -17.26 8.89 9.43
C GLN A 210 -15.92 9.59 9.60
N LEU A 211 -15.17 9.67 8.49
CA LEU A 211 -13.94 10.45 8.42
C LEU A 211 -14.24 11.80 7.78
N VAL A 212 -13.94 12.86 8.51
CA VAL A 212 -14.12 14.23 8.04
C VAL A 212 -12.76 14.76 7.60
N TYR A 213 -12.57 15.00 6.32
CA TYR A 213 -11.37 15.67 5.81
C TYR A 213 -11.24 17.08 6.41
N ARG A 214 -10.03 17.44 6.84
CA ARG A 214 -9.76 18.71 7.52
C ARG A 214 -8.79 19.58 6.73
N GLN A 215 -7.66 19.01 6.32
CA GLN A 215 -6.57 19.79 5.76
C GLN A 215 -5.60 18.91 4.97
N GLN A 216 -4.94 19.50 3.99
CA GLN A 216 -3.77 18.96 3.33
C GLN A 216 -2.52 19.73 3.80
N LEU A 217 -1.48 18.99 4.20
CA LEU A 217 -0.16 19.54 4.52
C LEU A 217 0.79 19.23 3.37
N ALA A 218 1.24 20.27 2.67
CA ALA A 218 2.22 20.15 1.59
C ALA A 218 3.62 20.50 2.11
N PHE A 219 4.60 19.72 1.69
CA PHE A 219 5.99 19.88 2.08
C PHE A 219 6.89 20.10 0.86
N GLN A 220 8.08 20.65 1.08
CA GLN A 220 9.03 20.94 0.00
C GLN A 220 9.69 19.68 -0.58
N HIS A 221 9.84 18.65 0.25
CA HIS A 221 10.49 17.38 -0.09
C HIS A 221 9.50 16.24 0.08
N GLN A 222 9.78 15.11 -0.58
CA GLN A 222 9.02 13.88 -0.37
C GLN A 222 9.01 13.51 1.12
N VAL A 223 7.85 13.05 1.58
CA VAL A 223 7.67 12.61 2.96
C VAL A 223 7.87 11.11 3.01
N TRP A 224 8.81 10.66 3.85
CA TRP A 224 9.11 9.23 4.04
C TRP A 224 8.20 8.58 5.08
N ASP A 225 7.95 9.25 6.20
CA ASP A 225 7.12 8.71 7.27
C ASP A 225 6.47 9.83 8.10
N VAL A 226 5.39 9.47 8.79
CA VAL A 226 4.67 10.34 9.69
C VAL A 226 4.33 9.63 10.99
N ALA A 227 4.48 10.33 12.12
CA ALA A 227 4.15 9.78 13.42
C ALA A 227 3.61 10.85 14.36
N PHE A 228 2.54 10.52 15.07
CA PHE A 228 2.05 11.37 16.17
C PHE A 228 2.82 11.08 17.45
N GLU A 229 3.21 12.16 18.13
CA GLU A 229 3.64 12.13 19.52
C GLU A 229 2.61 12.88 20.37
N GLU A 230 2.11 12.22 21.41
CA GLU A 230 0.93 12.66 22.17
C GLU A 230 0.96 14.12 22.61
N THR A 231 2.13 14.65 22.97
CA THR A 231 2.27 16.01 23.52
C THR A 231 2.79 17.04 22.54
N GLN A 232 3.43 16.61 21.44
CA GLN A 232 4.10 17.53 20.51
C GLN A 232 3.43 17.65 19.15
N GLY A 233 2.53 16.74 18.77
CA GLY A 233 1.84 16.78 17.50
C GLY A 233 2.42 15.80 16.48
N LEU A 234 2.38 16.19 15.20
CA LEU A 234 2.73 15.34 14.07
C LEU A 234 4.18 15.56 13.65
N TRP A 235 5.00 14.52 13.78
CA TRP A 235 6.34 14.48 13.20
C TRP A 235 6.26 14.00 11.75
N VAL A 236 7.01 14.67 10.88
CA VAL A 236 7.10 14.39 9.45
C VAL A 236 8.56 14.23 9.09
N LEU A 237 8.95 13.03 8.64
CA LEU A 237 10.29 12.73 8.17
C LEU A 237 10.34 12.91 6.65
N GLN A 238 11.38 13.58 6.17
CA GLN A 238 11.50 13.99 4.77
C GLN A 238 12.81 13.55 4.13
N ASP A 239 12.78 13.45 2.80
CA ASP A 239 13.97 13.28 1.95
C ASP A 239 14.75 14.60 1.82
N CYS A 240 15.31 15.06 2.94
CA CYS A 240 16.12 16.26 3.01
C CYS A 240 17.15 16.12 4.12
N ARG A 241 18.44 16.13 3.78
CA ARG A 241 19.50 15.94 4.77
C ARG A 241 19.61 17.13 5.71
N GLU A 242 19.42 18.34 5.21
CA GLU A 242 19.56 19.61 5.95
C GLU A 242 18.38 19.89 6.88
N ALA A 243 17.18 19.46 6.47
CA ALA A 243 15.94 19.62 7.22
C ALA A 243 15.13 18.31 7.21
N PRO A 244 15.63 17.25 7.87
CA PRO A 244 15.05 15.91 7.76
C PRO A 244 13.72 15.77 8.50
N LEU A 245 13.45 16.62 9.49
CA LEU A 245 12.23 16.58 10.29
C LEU A 245 11.50 17.91 10.27
N VAL A 246 10.19 17.81 10.13
CA VAL A 246 9.24 18.89 10.38
C VAL A 246 8.28 18.46 11.48
N LEU A 247 8.01 19.37 12.42
CA LEU A 247 7.02 19.18 13.47
C LEU A 247 5.79 20.03 13.15
N CYS A 248 4.62 19.42 13.10
CA CYS A 248 3.35 20.11 12.84
C CYS A 248 2.45 20.05 14.08
N ARG A 249 1.74 21.16 14.36
CA ARG A 249 0.81 21.27 15.49
C ARG A 249 -0.50 21.93 15.07
N PRO A 250 -1.63 21.58 15.70
CA PRO A 250 -2.87 22.31 15.51
C PRO A 250 -2.80 23.65 16.27
N VAL A 251 -2.99 24.75 15.55
CA VAL A 251 -3.09 26.11 16.09
C VAL A 251 -4.39 26.71 15.57
N GLY A 252 -5.34 27.02 16.46
CA GLY A 252 -6.66 27.54 16.05
C GLY A 252 -7.47 26.55 15.19
N GLY A 253 -7.25 25.25 15.35
CA GLY A 253 -7.95 24.21 14.59
C GLY A 253 -7.39 23.91 13.19
N GLN A 254 -6.28 24.54 12.81
CA GLN A 254 -5.52 24.25 11.60
C GLN A 254 -4.12 23.75 11.94
N TRP A 255 -3.63 22.77 11.20
CA TRP A 255 -2.29 22.23 11.33
C TRP A 255 -1.27 23.15 10.67
N GLN A 256 -0.22 23.50 11.40
CA GLN A 256 0.85 24.38 10.94
C GLN A 256 2.21 23.80 11.33
N SER A 257 3.23 24.05 10.51
CA SER A 257 4.60 23.67 10.82
C SER A 257 5.19 24.59 11.91
N VAL A 258 5.92 23.99 12.83
CA VAL A 258 6.63 24.66 13.90
C VAL A 258 8.02 25.02 13.38
N LEU A 259 8.29 26.32 13.25
CA LEU A 259 9.55 26.81 12.68
C LEU A 259 10.77 26.51 13.57
N GLU A 260 10.63 26.68 14.90
CA GLU A 260 11.71 26.39 15.83
C GLU A 260 11.21 25.76 17.13
N SER A 261 11.91 24.71 17.58
CA SER A 261 11.69 24.05 18.87
C SER A 261 13.00 23.44 19.34
N ALA A 262 13.29 23.52 20.65
CA ALA A 262 14.47 22.89 21.23
C ALA A 262 14.47 21.36 21.01
N VAL A 263 13.29 20.73 21.05
CA VAL A 263 13.14 19.30 20.79
C VAL A 263 13.41 18.97 19.33
N LEU A 264 12.87 19.77 18.41
CA LEU A 264 13.11 19.60 16.97
C LEU A 264 14.61 19.68 16.67
N LYS A 265 15.30 20.71 17.17
CA LYS A 265 16.77 20.85 17.00
C LYS A 265 17.53 19.64 17.55
N LYS A 266 17.14 19.14 18.73
CA LYS A 266 17.76 17.95 19.35
C LYS A 266 17.57 16.69 18.52
N VAL A 267 16.34 16.38 18.10
CA VAL A 267 16.04 15.15 17.34
C VAL A 267 16.63 15.22 15.93
N SER A 268 16.51 16.36 15.26
CA SER A 268 17.15 16.57 13.96
C SER A 268 18.66 16.36 14.04
N GLY A 269 19.34 16.86 15.09
CA GLY A 269 20.77 16.62 15.29
C GLY A 269 21.15 15.14 15.36
N VAL A 270 20.34 14.30 16.00
CA VAL A 270 20.55 12.84 16.06
C VAL A 270 20.39 12.20 14.67
N LEU A 271 19.39 12.63 13.89
CA LEU A 271 19.19 12.10 12.53
C LEU A 271 20.32 12.50 11.58
N HIS A 272 20.81 13.73 11.67
CA HIS A 272 21.95 14.18 10.85
C HIS A 272 23.19 13.31 11.10
N GLY A 273 23.46 12.96 12.36
CA GLY A 273 24.58 12.09 12.72
C GLY A 273 24.44 10.65 12.19
N ASN A 274 23.22 10.19 11.91
CA ASN A 274 22.91 8.83 11.46
C ASN A 274 22.33 8.78 10.02
N TRP A 275 22.44 9.87 9.24
CA TRP A 275 21.77 10.01 7.95
C TRP A 275 22.13 8.90 6.94
N ALA A 276 23.37 8.39 7.00
CA ALA A 276 23.85 7.31 6.15
C ALA A 276 22.95 6.04 6.21
N MET A 277 22.22 5.83 7.31
CA MET A 277 21.27 4.71 7.44
C MET A 277 20.01 4.88 6.56
N MET A 278 19.66 6.11 6.19
CA MET A 278 18.46 6.44 5.41
C MET A 278 18.75 6.76 3.95
N GLU A 279 20.02 6.90 3.57
CA GLU A 279 20.44 7.30 2.22
C GLU A 279 19.96 6.31 1.14
N GLY A 280 19.81 5.03 1.48
CA GLY A 280 19.23 4.00 0.59
C GLY A 280 17.72 4.13 0.34
N SER A 281 17.03 5.02 1.08
CA SER A 281 15.61 5.35 0.87
C SER A 281 15.40 6.63 0.07
N ALA A 282 16.46 7.40 -0.18
CA ALA A 282 16.40 8.64 -0.95
C ALA A 282 16.24 8.38 -2.46
N GLY A 283 15.36 9.14 -3.10
CA GLY A 283 15.12 9.06 -4.54
C GLY A 283 14.62 7.71 -5.08
N GLY A 284 14.09 6.83 -4.22
CA GLY A 284 13.56 5.53 -4.62
C GLY A 284 12.26 5.63 -5.43
N ASP A 285 12.06 4.70 -6.36
CA ASP A 285 10.78 4.53 -7.07
C ASP A 285 9.63 4.24 -6.09
N ALA A 286 8.39 4.55 -6.50
CA ALA A 286 7.18 4.28 -5.72
C ALA A 286 7.16 2.82 -5.21
N SER A 287 7.18 2.66 -3.89
CA SER A 287 7.33 1.38 -3.18
C SER A 287 6.22 0.39 -3.52
N PHE A 288 5.06 0.86 -3.97
CA PHE A 288 3.90 0.00 -4.25
C PHE A 288 3.69 -0.36 -5.72
N SER A 289 4.52 0.13 -6.64
CA SER A 289 4.39 -0.12 -8.08
C SER A 289 4.26 -1.62 -8.43
N SER A 290 5.05 -2.47 -7.77
CA SER A 290 5.05 -3.93 -7.96
C SER A 290 3.85 -4.68 -7.36
N LEU A 291 3.08 -4.05 -6.48
CA LEU A 291 1.94 -4.68 -5.83
C LEU A 291 0.70 -4.70 -6.73
N TYR A 292 0.56 -3.72 -7.63
CA TYR A 292 -0.53 -3.68 -8.60
C TYR A 292 -0.54 -4.94 -9.46
N LYS A 293 -1.74 -5.48 -9.68
CA LYS A 293 -1.92 -6.65 -10.55
C LYS A 293 -1.63 -6.22 -11.99
N ALA A 294 -0.81 -7.00 -12.70
CA ALA A 294 -0.58 -6.78 -14.12
C ALA A 294 -1.89 -7.11 -14.89
N THR A 295 -2.46 -6.12 -15.55
CA THR A 295 -3.61 -6.33 -16.42
C THR A 295 -3.12 -6.78 -17.79
N PHE A 296 -3.30 -8.07 -18.08
CA PHE A 296 -3.10 -8.59 -19.42
C PHE A 296 -4.41 -8.54 -20.17
N ASP A 297 -4.43 -7.84 -21.31
CA ASP A 297 -5.58 -7.85 -22.22
C ASP A 297 -5.63 -9.17 -23.01
N ASN A 298 -6.01 -10.22 -22.30
CA ASN A 298 -6.19 -11.56 -22.85
C ASN A 298 -7.32 -11.58 -23.89
N MET A 299 -8.28 -10.66 -23.81
CA MET A 299 -9.42 -10.60 -24.72
C MET A 299 -9.03 -10.04 -26.08
N THR A 300 -8.38 -8.88 -26.13
CA THR A 300 -7.93 -8.28 -27.40
C THR A 300 -6.88 -9.14 -28.06
N SER A 301 -5.94 -9.70 -27.29
CA SER A 301 -4.96 -10.64 -27.83
C SER A 301 -5.62 -11.93 -28.35
N TYR A 302 -6.67 -12.43 -27.70
CA TYR A 302 -7.46 -13.57 -28.18
C TYR A 302 -8.24 -13.23 -29.45
N LEU A 303 -8.91 -12.08 -29.50
CA LEU A 303 -9.68 -11.61 -30.66
C LEU A 303 -8.78 -11.43 -31.89
N ARG A 304 -7.60 -10.82 -31.71
CA ARG A 304 -6.59 -10.66 -32.77
C ARG A 304 -6.13 -12.01 -33.32
N LYS A 305 -5.78 -12.96 -32.44
CA LYS A 305 -5.44 -14.35 -32.82
C LYS A 305 -6.61 -15.07 -33.50
N LYS A 306 -7.86 -14.76 -33.14
CA LYS A 306 -9.05 -15.32 -33.80
C LYS A 306 -9.24 -14.74 -35.21
N GLU A 307 -9.04 -13.45 -35.38
CA GLU A 307 -9.12 -12.77 -36.67
C GLU A 307 -8.04 -13.25 -37.64
N GLU A 308 -6.79 -13.38 -37.18
CA GLU A 308 -5.68 -13.95 -37.96
C GLU A 308 -5.99 -15.37 -38.45
N ARG A 309 -6.57 -16.22 -37.58
CA ARG A 309 -7.01 -17.58 -37.97
C ARG A 309 -8.08 -17.56 -39.06
N LEU A 310 -9.05 -16.64 -38.97
CA LEU A 310 -10.10 -16.47 -39.98
C LEU A 310 -9.53 -16.00 -41.32
N GLN A 311 -8.62 -15.03 -41.30
CA GLN A 311 -7.94 -14.52 -42.51
C GLN A 311 -7.11 -15.62 -43.19
N GLN A 312 -6.33 -16.40 -42.43
CA GLN A 312 -5.57 -17.53 -42.98
C GLN A 312 -6.47 -18.61 -43.59
N GLN A 313 -7.65 -18.87 -43.00
CA GLN A 313 -8.62 -19.79 -43.58
C GLN A 313 -9.21 -19.26 -44.89
N LEU A 314 -9.52 -17.97 -44.95
CA LEU A 314 -10.02 -17.31 -46.17
C LEU A 314 -8.97 -17.31 -47.28
N GLU A 315 -7.71 -17.02 -46.97
CA GLU A 315 -6.60 -17.10 -47.92
C GLU A 315 -6.39 -18.53 -48.42
N LYS A 316 -6.42 -19.53 -47.53
CA LYS A 316 -6.35 -20.94 -47.93
C LYS A 316 -7.51 -21.34 -48.85
N LYS A 317 -8.73 -20.86 -48.58
CA LYS A 317 -9.89 -21.07 -49.47
C LYS A 317 -9.69 -20.40 -50.83
N ARG A 318 -9.27 -19.13 -50.87
CA ARG A 318 -8.97 -18.39 -52.11
C ARG A 318 -7.87 -19.07 -52.95
N ARG A 319 -6.84 -19.64 -52.31
CA ARG A 319 -5.80 -20.43 -53.01
C ARG A 319 -6.32 -21.75 -53.57
N ARG A 320 -7.33 -22.37 -52.95
CA ARG A 320 -7.92 -23.63 -53.42
C ARG A 320 -8.94 -23.45 -54.55
N SER A 321 -9.53 -22.26 -54.69
CA SER A 321 -10.49 -21.94 -55.76
C SER A 321 -10.18 -20.55 -56.35
N PRO A 322 -9.23 -20.45 -57.29
CA PRO A 322 -8.92 -19.20 -57.97
C PRO A 322 -10.09 -18.75 -58.85
N PRO A 323 -10.34 -17.44 -58.99
CA PRO A 323 -11.40 -16.94 -59.87
C PRO A 323 -11.08 -17.30 -61.34
N PRO A 324 -12.10 -17.55 -62.19
CA PRO A 324 -11.87 -17.83 -63.61
C PRO A 324 -11.19 -16.62 -64.28
N GLY A 325 -10.05 -16.86 -64.90
CA GLY A 325 -9.30 -15.83 -65.64
C GLY A 325 -10.04 -15.36 -66.91
N PRO A 326 -9.68 -14.19 -67.46
CA PRO A 326 -10.32 -13.68 -68.67
C PRO A 326 -9.92 -14.55 -69.87
N ASN A 327 -10.87 -15.27 -70.46
CA ASN A 327 -10.67 -16.06 -71.66
C ASN A 327 -10.44 -15.13 -72.87
N GLY A 328 -9.18 -14.97 -73.29
CA GLY A 328 -8.80 -14.37 -74.56
C GLY A 328 -9.05 -15.33 -75.73
N GLN A 329 -9.82 -14.90 -76.74
CA GLN A 329 -9.86 -15.56 -78.04
C GLN A 329 -8.64 -15.14 -78.86
N ALA A 330 -7.72 -16.07 -79.10
CA ALA A 330 -6.68 -15.96 -80.13
C ALA A 330 -7.13 -16.74 -81.38
N LYS A 331 -7.26 -16.09 -82.53
CA LYS A 331 -7.38 -16.74 -83.84
C LYS A 331 -6.15 -16.40 -84.70
N LYS A 332 -5.37 -17.46 -84.95
CA LYS A 332 -4.13 -17.60 -85.73
C LYS A 332 -4.03 -16.74 -87.01
N MET A 333 -2.92 -16.00 -87.14
CA MET A 333 -2.28 -15.72 -88.44
C MET A 333 -1.44 -16.94 -88.88
N ARG A 334 -1.43 -17.27 -90.19
CA ARG A 334 -0.52 -18.26 -90.82
C ARG A 334 0.62 -17.51 -91.54
N PRO A 335 1.88 -17.99 -91.48
CA PRO A 335 3.00 -17.35 -92.20
C PRO A 335 3.32 -18.03 -93.54
N GLY A 336 3.77 -17.23 -94.52
CA GLY A 336 4.70 -17.62 -95.59
C GLY A 336 4.15 -17.73 -97.03
N GLU A 337 4.31 -16.67 -97.81
CA GLU A 337 4.38 -16.71 -99.29
C GLU A 337 5.86 -16.82 -99.71
N THR A 338 6.16 -17.58 -100.77
CA THR A 338 6.65 -17.08 -102.08
C THR A 338 7.40 -18.13 -102.89
N ALA A 339 7.07 -18.20 -104.18
CA ALA A 339 7.82 -18.75 -105.31
C ALA A 339 7.53 -17.78 -106.47
N LEU A 340 8.38 -17.43 -107.43
CA LEU A 340 9.82 -17.60 -107.71
C LEU A 340 10.06 -16.78 -109.01
N SER A 341 11.19 -16.05 -109.11
CA SER A 341 11.82 -15.44 -110.32
C SER A 341 11.03 -14.35 -111.11
N CYS A 342 11.61 -13.27 -111.65
CA CYS A 342 12.98 -12.84 -111.96
C CYS A 342 13.17 -11.36 -111.60
#